data_AF-A0AAE4BZE2-F1
#
_entry.id   AF-A0AAE4BZE2-F1
#
_cell.length_a   1.000
_cell.length_b   1.000
_cell.length_c   1.000
_cell.angle_alpha   90.00
_cell.angle_beta   90.00
_cell.angle_gamma   90.00
#
_symmetry.space_group_name_H-M   'P 1'
#
loop_
_entity.id
_entity.type
_entity.pdbx_description
1 polymer ?
#
loop_
_entity_poly.entity_id
_entity_poly.type
_entity_poly.pdbx_seq_one_letter_code
_entity_poly.pdbx_strand_id
1 'polypeptide(L)' 'MIQRTAFIHTVAMLVERFPPLFQAELPDADCFHMLDEGVQQDLIRQGPSSGITRRIVTLSQLAANAGRALH' A
#
# COMPACT_ATOMS: atom_id res chain seq x y z
N MET A 1 2.86 -10.48 18.73
CA MET A 1 3.19 -10.54 17.29
C MET A 1 2.82 -9.17 16.73
N ILE A 2 3.78 -8.38 16.25
CA ILE A 2 3.48 -7.03 15.73
C ILE A 2 3.01 -7.20 14.28
N GLN A 3 1.73 -6.98 14.04
CA GLN A 3 1.15 -7.00 12.70
C GLN A 3 1.26 -5.58 12.14
N ARG A 4 2.12 -5.39 11.13
CA ARG A 4 2.36 -4.07 10.52
C ARG A 4 1.31 -3.79 9.44
N THR A 5 0.68 -2.62 9.47
CA THR A 5 -0.30 -2.21 8.46
C THR A 5 0.41 -1.74 7.19
N ALA A 6 0.04 -2.29 6.04
CA ALA A 6 0.57 -1.86 4.75
C ALA A 6 -0.35 -0.83 4.10
N PHE A 7 0.21 0.30 3.67
CA PHE A 7 -0.48 1.26 2.82
C PHE A 7 0.05 1.16 1.39
N ILE A 8 -0.82 0.79 0.45
CA ILE A 8 -0.50 0.76 -0.98
C ILE A 8 -1.00 2.06 -1.61
N HIS A 9 -0.07 2.87 -2.09
CA HIS A 9 -0.33 4.17 -2.72
C HIS A 9 -0.18 4.08 -4.23
N THR A 10 -0.93 4.91 -4.94
CA THR A 10 -0.80 5.08 -6.38
C THR A 10 -0.23 6.44 -6.79
N VAL A 11 0.15 7.27 -5.82
CA VAL A 11 0.82 8.57 -6.00
C VAL A 11 1.88 8.76 -4.94
N ALA A 12 3.07 9.24 -5.33
CA ALA A 12 4.20 9.38 -4.41
C ALA A 12 3.91 10.32 -3.23
N MET A 13 3.15 11.40 -3.47
CA MET A 13 2.84 12.43 -2.47
C MET A 13 2.22 11.86 -1.18
N LEU A 14 1.47 10.75 -1.26
CA LEU A 14 0.80 10.18 -0.08
C LEU A 14 1.75 9.42 0.85
N VAL A 15 2.91 8.97 0.36
CA VAL A 15 3.88 8.21 1.18
C VAL A 15 4.36 9.05 2.36
N GLU A 16 4.60 10.34 2.16
CA GLU A 16 5.09 11.25 3.21
C GLU A 16 3.96 11.91 4.02
N ARG A 17 2.78 12.08 3.43
CA ARG A 17 1.64 12.75 4.09
C ARG A 17 0.87 11.86 5.04
N PHE A 18 0.85 10.55 4.78
CA PHE A 18 0.01 9.63 5.53
C PHE A 18 0.57 9.20 6.90
N PRO A 19 1.89 9.03 7.12
CA PRO A 19 2.44 8.66 8.42
C PRO A 19 1.98 9.53 9.61
N PRO A 20 2.00 10.87 9.55
CA PRO A 20 1.53 11.68 10.68
C PRO A 20 0.03 11.53 10.95
N LEU A 21 -0.78 11.32 9.91
CA LEU A 21 -2.22 11.06 10.05
C LEU A 21 -2.49 9.70 10.69
N PHE A 22 -1.74 8.68 10.27
CA PHE A 22 -1.86 7.34 10.83
C PHE A 22 -1.47 7.32 12.32
N GLN A 23 -0.35 7.96 12.67
CA GLN A 23 0.13 7.99 14.06
C GLN A 23 -0.79 8.80 14.99
N ALA A 24 -1.50 9.81 14.47
CA ALA A 24 -2.49 10.55 15.25
C ALA A 24 -3.68 9.68 15.66
N GLU A 25 -4.11 8.75 14.80
CA GLU A 25 -5.27 7.88 15.03
C GLU A 25 -4.91 6.55 15.69
N LEU A 26 -3.72 6.01 15.41
CA LEU A 26 -3.25 4.70 15.86
C LEU A 26 -1.79 4.77 16.35
N PRO A 27 -1.53 5.39 17.51
CA PRO A 27 -0.18 5.71 17.98
C PRO A 27 0.68 4.49 18.33
N ASP A 28 0.06 3.36 18.69
CA ASP A 28 0.77 2.12 19.04
C ASP A 28 0.92 1.15 17.85
N ALA A 29 0.42 1.53 16.67
CA ALA A 29 0.48 0.71 15.49
C ALA A 29 1.69 1.05 14.62
N ASP A 30 2.27 0.03 13.99
CA ASP A 30 3.34 0.17 13.00
C ASP A 30 2.78 0.03 11.59
N CYS A 31 3.30 0.80 10.65
CA CYS A 31 2.93 0.74 9.26
C CYS A 31 4.13 0.80 8.32
N PHE A 32 3.93 0.35 7.10
CA PHE A 32 4.87 0.55 6.00
C PHE A 32 4.11 0.91 4.73
N HIS A 33 4.83 1.51 3.78
CA HIS A 33 4.25 2.10 2.59
C HIS A 33 4.81 1.40 1.35
N MET A 34 3.93 1.10 0.41
CA MET A 34 4.27 0.60 -0.92
C MET A 34 3.72 1.61 -1.92
N LEU A 35 4.48 1.89 -2.98
CA LEU A 35 4.08 2.83 -4.03
C LEU A 35 4.08 2.12 -5.37
N ASP A 36 2.96 2.24 -6.10
CA ASP A 36 2.85 1.82 -7.48
C ASP A 36 2.05 2.86 -8.30
N GLU A 37 2.77 3.81 -8.88
CA GLU A 37 2.18 4.86 -9.71
C GLU A 37 1.63 4.34 -11.05
N GLY A 38 2.11 3.16 -11.49
CA GLY A 38 1.65 2.53 -12.72
C GLY A 38 0.18 2.15 -12.65
N VAL A 39 -0.33 1.75 -11.47
CA VAL A 39 -1.76 1.42 -11.28
C VAL A 39 -2.68 2.58 -11.66
N GLN A 40 -2.41 3.79 -11.15
CA GLN A 40 -3.25 4.95 -11.46
C GLN A 40 -3.05 5.41 -12.90
N GLN A 41 -1.82 5.39 -13.41
CA GLN A 41 -1.54 5.75 -14.79
C GLN A 41 -2.28 4.83 -15.79
N ASP A 42 -2.27 3.52 -15.54
CA ASP A 42 -2.98 2.53 -16.35
C ASP A 42 -4.50 2.72 -16.25
N LEU A 43 -5.02 2.95 -15.05
CA LEU A 43 -6.45 3.18 -14.83
C LEU A 43 -6.94 4.43 -15.57
N ILE A 44 -6.19 5.54 -15.52
CA ILE A 44 -6.54 6.78 -16.23
C ILE A 44 -6.50 6.56 -17.74
N ARG A 45 -5.50 5.85 -18.25
CA ARG A 45 -5.30 5.68 -19.68
C ARG A 45 -6.29 4.70 -20.31
N GLN A 46 -6.60 3.61 -19.61
CA GLN A 46 -7.23 2.43 -20.20
C GLN A 46 -8.57 2.07 -19.54
N GLY A 47 -8.91 2.72 -18.42
CA GLY A 47 -10.03 2.32 -17.58
C GLY A 47 -9.74 1.04 -16.77
N PRO A 48 -10.73 0.56 -16.00
CA PRO A 48 -10.58 -0.66 -15.22
C PRO A 48 -10.27 -1.88 -16.10
N SER A 49 -9.34 -2.73 -15.65
CA SER A 49 -8.97 -3.95 -16.36
C SER A 49 -8.61 -5.08 -15.40
N SER A 50 -8.72 -6.32 -15.88
CA SER A 50 -8.29 -7.50 -15.12
C SER A 50 -6.78 -7.47 -14.79
N GLY A 51 -5.97 -6.81 -15.62
CA GLY A 51 -4.55 -6.58 -15.37
C GLY A 51 -4.32 -5.69 -14.14
N ILE A 52 -5.08 -4.59 -14.02
CA ILE A 52 -5.05 -3.71 -12.84
C ILE A 52 -5.48 -4.47 -11.59
N THR A 53 -6.58 -5.24 -11.66
CA THR A 53 -7.03 -6.07 -10.53
C THR A 53 -5.95 -7.05 -10.10
N ARG A 54 -5.32 -7.77 -11.04
CA ARG A 54 -4.26 -8.73 -10.74
C ARG A 54 -3.07 -8.05 -10.06
N ARG A 55 -2.69 -6.86 -10.52
CA ARG A 55 -1.59 -6.08 -9.95
C ARG A 55 -1.87 -5.69 -8.50
N ILE A 56 -3.08 -5.20 -8.21
CA ILE A 56 -3.50 -4.90 -6.82
C ILE A 56 -3.44 -6.14 -5.94
N VAL A 57 -3.98 -7.27 -6.41
CA VAL A 57 -3.94 -8.53 -5.65
C VAL A 57 -2.50 -8.95 -5.34
N THR A 58 -1.60 -8.86 -6.31
CA THR A 58 -0.17 -9.15 -6.11
C THR A 58 0.46 -8.21 -5.08
N LEU A 59 0.19 -6.90 -5.14
CA LEU A 59 0.70 -5.94 -4.16
C LEU A 59 0.18 -6.25 -2.75
N SER A 60 -1.09 -6.62 -2.61
CA SER A 60 -1.67 -7.03 -1.33
C SER A 60 -1.02 -8.31 -0.77
N GLN A 61 -0.70 -9.27 -1.63
CA GLN A 61 0.01 -10.50 -1.23
C GLN A 61 1.45 -10.20 -0.77
N LEU A 62 2.16 -9.32 -1.50
CA LEU A 62 3.50 -8.87 -1.11
C LEU A 62 3.47 -8.14 0.22
N ALA A 63 2.50 -7.25 0.43
CA ALA A 63 2.27 -6.57 1.69
C ALA A 63 2.01 -7.56 2.83
N ALA A 64 1.14 -8.55 2.63
CA ALA A 64 0.85 -9.56 3.63
C ALA A 64 2.08 -10.41 3.98
N ASN A 65 2.96 -10.66 3.01
CA ASN A 65 4.23 -11.35 3.24
C ASN A 65 5.24 -10.49 4.00
N ALA A 66 5.36 -9.20 3.65
CA ALA A 66 6.29 -8.27 4.28
C ALA A 66 5.87 -7.85 5.70
N GLY A 67 4.57 -7.76 5.97
CA GLY A 67 4.02 -7.41 7.28
C GLY A 67 4.16 -8.52 8.34
N ARG A 68 4.53 -9.73 7.92
CA ARG A 68 4.94 -10.81 8.83
C ARG A 68 6.41 -10.60 9.20
N ALA A 69 6.69 -10.27 10.46
CA ALA A 69 8.06 -10.28 10.96
C ALA A 69 8.67 -11.67 10.74
N LEU A 70 9.84 -11.73 10.09
CA LEU A 70 10.65 -12.95 10.01
C LEU A 70 11.02 -13.35 11.45
N HIS A 71 10.65 -14.56 11.85
CA HIS A 71 11.07 -15.20 13.09
C HIS A 71 12.56 -15.54 13.04
#